data_AF-A0A2G6MLH7-F1
#
_entry.id   AF-A0A2G6MLH7-F1
#
_cell.length_a   1.000
_cell.length_b   1.000
_cell.length_c   1.000
_cell.angle_alpha   90.00
_cell.angle_beta   90.00
_cell.angle_gamma   90.00
#
_symmetry.space_group_name_H-M   'P 1'
#
loop_
_entity.id
_entity.type
_entity.pdbx_description
1 polymer ?
#
loop_
_entity_poly.entity_id
_entity_poly.type
_entity_poly.pdbx_seq_one_letter_code
_entity_poly.pdbx_strand_id
1 'polypeptide(L)'
;FADFKYNSDIYDRDAMVYVGANDGALHAFQLKDGVEKWRFYPDAVKSKLANAEYDPGQNMCSSSYCHQFILDGSPKLADIYVDSSMGWRTILTTGLGKGGNAFFSLDVTHGEDFDAANEVKSKLLWEFKDNELGLATSDPVTARVSNSTTATEWVTFFGSGELEKTAEQANKEAYLFAVKSYDGSNAWVDSDGKGVNKVKLSSTPLIDDKTSSPLVVETHNDDYIFDKIYIGNLYGNLYRVSQIGVGEVPNSEVFFDAENTDRSAPVSATPADAYASDGNLWVYFGTGRYSKSVDKTSSSQQYFYGLYDKNASMTEYKKNHLAWRKADIVEAYALDADGNKVDFDGDGTPDKYRYRTISCLSSIIDGVCKLSESDKHDDLKSLDINPWGIKLYTSASGGPSERIITQPLITSGIVFIVTFVPDGNVCEGGGESWILAVDWETGEVMSDPVFDINGDGSIDDADKTVEDENGVKHEVVGFYLGRGRPSANIAIYGNNLAVGGTGGLLSGDAPRPNRDGLIRVNLPAQDTKLKSWQQDLK
;
A
#
# COMPACT_ATOMS: atom_id res chain seq x y z
N PHE A 1 15.72 8.57 22.79
CA PHE A 1 14.34 8.60 22.25
C PHE A 1 13.31 8.71 23.36
N ALA A 2 13.38 7.92 24.43
CA ALA A 2 12.47 8.05 25.59
C ALA A 2 12.38 9.51 26.09
N ASP A 3 13.52 10.17 26.30
CA ASP A 3 13.55 11.58 26.72
C ASP A 3 12.82 12.54 25.77
N PHE A 4 12.76 12.22 24.48
CA PHE A 4 11.99 13.01 23.51
C PHE A 4 10.49 12.74 23.64
N LYS A 5 10.08 11.47 23.71
CA LYS A 5 8.66 11.09 23.80
C LYS A 5 8.01 11.48 25.13
N TYR A 6 8.78 11.53 26.21
CA TYR A 6 8.33 11.90 27.55
C TYR A 6 8.73 13.31 27.96
N ASN A 7 9.32 14.09 27.06
CA ASN A 7 9.42 15.53 27.26
C ASN A 7 8.00 16.10 27.38
N SER A 8 7.72 16.90 28.41
CA SER A 8 6.40 17.50 28.63
C SER A 8 5.88 18.26 27.41
N ASP A 9 6.76 18.97 26.70
CA ASP A 9 6.39 19.78 25.53
C ASP A 9 5.96 18.91 24.33
N ILE A 10 6.33 17.63 24.32
CA ILE A 10 5.97 16.66 23.26
C ILE A 10 4.85 15.73 23.72
N TYR A 11 4.89 15.29 24.97
CA TYR A 11 3.90 14.39 25.56
C TYR A 11 2.55 15.09 25.75
N ASP A 12 2.58 16.35 26.20
CA ASP A 12 1.38 17.16 26.44
C ASP A 12 0.95 18.00 25.22
N ARG A 13 1.63 17.85 24.07
CA ARG A 13 1.28 18.59 22.84
C ARG A 13 -0.13 18.22 22.37
N ASP A 14 -0.82 19.17 21.75
CA ASP A 14 -2.13 18.92 21.16
C ASP A 14 -2.05 17.73 20.17
N ALA A 15 -2.96 16.76 20.30
CA ALA A 15 -3.09 15.70 19.31
C ALA A 15 -3.66 16.30 18.01
N MET A 16 -2.90 16.21 16.92
CA MET A 16 -3.22 16.86 15.64
C MET A 16 -3.55 15.86 14.54
N VAL A 17 -4.42 16.27 13.62
CA VAL A 17 -4.74 15.59 12.36
C VAL A 17 -4.36 16.53 11.21
N TYR A 18 -3.57 16.04 10.26
CA TYR A 18 -3.13 16.81 9.10
C TYR A 18 -3.80 16.30 7.83
N VAL A 19 -4.36 17.22 7.03
CA VAL A 19 -5.12 16.88 5.83
C VAL A 19 -4.71 17.81 4.69
N GLY A 20 -4.24 17.24 3.59
CA GLY A 20 -4.09 17.97 2.33
C GLY A 20 -5.46 18.23 1.72
N ALA A 21 -5.72 19.47 1.29
CA ALA A 21 -7.00 19.84 0.73
C ALA A 21 -6.88 20.52 -0.64
N ASN A 22 -8.00 20.47 -1.37
CA ASN A 22 -8.06 20.96 -2.73
C ASN A 22 -8.05 22.49 -2.86
N ASP A 23 -8.14 23.22 -1.74
CA ASP A 23 -7.87 24.65 -1.71
C ASP A 23 -6.37 24.99 -1.75
N GLY A 24 -5.52 23.94 -1.84
CA GLY A 24 -4.07 24.03 -1.90
C GLY A 24 -3.40 24.06 -0.54
N ALA A 25 -4.16 24.03 0.56
CA ALA A 25 -3.63 24.09 1.91
C ALA A 25 -3.48 22.70 2.53
N LEU A 26 -2.40 22.52 3.30
CA LEU A 26 -2.33 21.49 4.31
C LEU A 26 -2.99 22.06 5.57
N HIS A 27 -4.12 21.50 5.99
CA HIS A 27 -4.82 21.89 7.21
C HIS A 27 -4.35 21.04 8.40
N ALA A 28 -4.26 21.67 9.58
CA ALA A 28 -3.99 21.01 10.84
C ALA A 28 -5.17 21.21 11.80
N PHE A 29 -5.82 20.11 12.17
CA PHE A 29 -6.97 20.10 13.09
C PHE A 29 -6.59 19.46 14.42
N GLN A 30 -7.15 19.95 15.52
CA GLN A 30 -7.04 19.28 16.81
C GLN A 30 -7.96 18.06 16.83
N LEU A 31 -7.42 16.89 17.19
CA LEU A 31 -8.18 15.63 17.22
C LEU A 31 -9.32 15.65 18.25
N LYS A 32 -9.14 16.39 19.35
CA LYS A 32 -10.09 16.44 20.48
C LYS A 32 -11.46 16.98 20.08
N ASP A 33 -11.50 18.02 19.27
CA ASP A 33 -12.72 18.78 18.96
C ASP A 33 -12.88 19.12 17.46
N GLY A 34 -11.89 18.78 16.63
CA GLY A 34 -11.89 19.03 15.19
C GLY A 34 -11.62 20.50 14.82
N VAL A 35 -11.20 21.34 15.77
CA VAL A 35 -10.93 22.76 15.47
C VAL A 35 -9.64 22.90 14.65
N GLU A 36 -9.71 23.63 13.54
CA GLU A 36 -8.54 23.99 12.73
C GLU A 36 -7.63 24.93 13.52
N LYS A 37 -6.36 24.55 13.68
CA LYS A 37 -5.34 25.35 14.37
C LYS A 37 -4.56 26.23 13.40
N TRP A 38 -4.13 25.65 12.28
CA TRP A 38 -3.38 26.35 11.26
C TRP A 38 -3.45 25.63 9.93
N ARG A 39 -2.99 26.33 8.89
CA ARG A 39 -2.85 25.79 7.54
C ARG A 39 -1.57 26.27 6.87
N PHE A 40 -1.03 25.47 5.97
CA PHE A 40 0.20 25.76 5.24
C PHE A 40 -0.04 25.69 3.73
N TYR A 41 0.47 26.67 2.98
CA TYR A 41 0.42 26.71 1.53
C TYR A 41 1.82 26.50 0.95
N PRO A 42 2.12 25.33 0.35
CA PRO A 42 3.38 25.09 -0.34
C PRO A 42 3.61 26.11 -1.46
N ASP A 43 4.86 26.51 -1.68
CA ASP A 43 5.22 27.37 -2.81
C ASP A 43 4.84 26.71 -4.14
N ALA A 44 4.94 25.38 -4.21
CA ALA A 44 4.56 24.61 -5.38
C ALA A 44 3.09 24.74 -5.83
N VAL A 45 2.16 25.13 -4.95
CA VAL A 45 0.73 25.33 -5.32
C VAL A 45 0.40 26.77 -5.72
N LYS A 46 1.25 27.74 -5.38
CA LYS A 46 0.93 29.17 -5.52
C LYS A 46 0.58 29.59 -6.95
N SER A 47 1.28 29.05 -7.95
CA SER A 47 0.98 29.36 -9.36
C SER A 47 -0.39 28.85 -9.80
N LYS A 48 -0.81 27.66 -9.34
CA LYS A 48 -2.14 27.11 -9.63
C LYS A 48 -3.24 27.93 -8.97
N LEU A 49 -3.02 28.36 -7.72
CA LEU A 49 -3.95 29.23 -7.01
C LEU A 49 -4.08 30.62 -7.67
N ALA A 50 -2.98 31.18 -8.16
CA ALA A 50 -3.01 32.49 -8.85
C ALA A 50 -3.84 32.46 -10.15
N ASN A 51 -3.93 31.32 -10.84
CA ASN A 51 -4.73 31.21 -12.06
C ASN A 51 -6.23 31.41 -11.81
N ALA A 52 -6.72 31.16 -10.59
CA ALA A 52 -8.13 31.40 -10.22
C ALA A 52 -8.55 32.87 -10.35
N GLU A 53 -7.60 33.81 -10.35
CA GLU A 53 -7.86 35.25 -10.58
C GLU A 53 -8.25 35.53 -12.03
N TYR A 54 -7.67 34.80 -12.98
CA TYR A 54 -7.75 35.09 -14.41
C TYR A 54 -8.62 34.10 -15.19
N ASP A 55 -8.87 32.92 -14.65
CA ASP A 55 -9.65 31.86 -15.29
C ASP A 55 -10.82 31.43 -14.38
N PRO A 56 -12.07 31.83 -14.71
CA PRO A 56 -13.27 31.38 -14.00
C PRO A 56 -13.45 29.85 -13.98
N GLY A 57 -12.77 29.11 -14.86
CA GLY A 57 -12.75 27.65 -14.83
C GLY A 57 -11.87 27.06 -13.73
N GLN A 58 -10.93 27.84 -13.19
CA GLN A 58 -10.00 27.45 -12.12
C GLN A 58 -10.35 28.09 -10.77
N ASN A 59 -11.30 29.03 -10.77
CA ASN A 59 -11.81 29.66 -9.57
C ASN A 59 -12.87 28.80 -8.89
N MET A 60 -12.56 28.22 -7.72
CA MET A 60 -13.50 27.37 -6.97
C MET A 60 -14.82 28.07 -6.58
N CYS A 61 -14.86 29.41 -6.57
CA CYS A 61 -16.06 30.19 -6.27
C CYS A 61 -16.91 30.49 -7.52
N SER A 62 -16.44 30.13 -8.71
CA SER A 62 -17.12 30.38 -9.98
C SER A 62 -18.06 29.23 -10.34
N SER A 63 -19.21 29.55 -10.93
CA SER A 63 -20.13 28.56 -11.49
C SER A 63 -19.55 27.77 -12.67
N SER A 64 -18.47 28.28 -13.28
CA SER A 64 -17.76 27.63 -14.39
C SER A 64 -16.62 26.73 -13.92
N TYR A 65 -16.41 26.58 -12.61
CA TYR A 65 -15.31 25.80 -12.06
C TYR A 65 -15.34 24.34 -12.55
N CYS A 66 -14.21 23.87 -13.04
CA CYS A 66 -13.96 22.47 -13.29
C CYS A 66 -13.01 21.96 -12.21
N HIS A 67 -13.33 20.83 -11.58
CA HIS A 67 -12.55 20.30 -10.46
C HIS A 67 -11.08 20.09 -10.87
N GLN A 68 -10.18 20.78 -10.18
CA GLN A 68 -8.73 20.63 -10.32
C GLN A 68 -8.18 20.06 -9.04
N PHE A 69 -7.24 19.12 -9.13
CA PHE A 69 -6.46 18.70 -7.97
C PHE A 69 -5.38 19.76 -7.67
N ILE A 70 -5.21 20.16 -6.41
CA ILE A 70 -4.16 21.12 -5.99
C ILE A 70 -3.20 20.52 -4.95
N LEU A 71 -3.68 20.21 -3.75
CA LEU A 71 -2.96 19.39 -2.76
C LEU A 71 -3.81 18.17 -2.43
N ASP A 72 -3.55 17.09 -3.18
CA ASP A 72 -4.33 15.84 -3.14
C ASP A 72 -3.56 14.69 -2.47
N GLY A 73 -2.32 14.93 -2.06
CA GLY A 73 -1.50 13.93 -1.39
C GLY A 73 -1.87 13.77 0.09
N SER A 74 -1.68 12.56 0.59
CA SER A 74 -1.88 12.24 2.02
C SER A 74 -0.55 12.43 2.77
N PRO A 75 -0.53 13.27 3.84
CA PRO A 75 0.68 13.47 4.63
C PRO A 75 1.17 12.22 5.35
N LYS A 76 2.49 12.04 5.40
CA LYS A 76 3.16 10.96 6.13
C LYS A 76 4.02 11.56 7.23
N LEU A 77 3.79 11.10 8.47
CA LEU A 77 4.54 11.54 9.65
C LEU A 77 5.68 10.57 9.95
N ALA A 78 6.82 11.08 10.41
CA ALA A 78 7.91 10.29 10.93
C ALA A 78 8.64 11.02 12.06
N ASP A 79 9.08 10.28 13.09
CA ASP A 79 10.04 10.81 14.04
C ASP A 79 11.46 10.51 13.54
N ILE A 80 12.28 11.54 13.42
CA ILE A 80 13.67 11.45 12.95
C ILE A 80 14.62 12.00 14.01
N TYR A 81 15.86 11.51 14.00
CA TYR A 81 16.94 12.06 14.80
C TYR A 81 17.87 12.84 13.90
N VAL A 82 18.04 14.13 14.16
CA VAL A 82 18.83 15.01 13.29
C VAL A 82 20.31 14.97 13.67
N ASP A 83 20.65 15.47 14.86
CA ASP A 83 22.01 15.41 15.42
C ASP A 83 21.97 15.63 16.94
N SER A 84 23.13 15.67 17.60
CA SER A 84 23.22 15.89 19.06
C SER A 84 22.80 17.30 19.51
N SER A 85 22.74 18.28 18.62
CA SER A 85 22.34 19.66 18.92
C SER A 85 20.83 19.87 18.80
N MET A 86 20.21 19.24 17.81
CA MET A 86 18.77 19.35 17.56
C MET A 86 18.00 18.22 18.25
N GLY A 87 18.54 17.00 18.27
CA GLY A 87 17.87 15.83 18.81
C GLY A 87 16.78 15.29 17.89
N TRP A 88 15.76 14.69 18.50
CA TRP A 88 14.61 14.11 17.79
C TRP A 88 13.60 15.18 17.35
N ARG A 89 12.97 14.94 16.20
CA ARG A 89 11.92 15.77 15.59
C ARG A 89 10.81 14.92 15.02
N THR A 90 9.58 15.43 15.02
CA THR A 90 8.48 14.87 14.22
C THR A 90 8.37 15.67 12.92
N ILE A 91 8.64 15.02 11.79
CA ILE A 91 8.46 15.62 10.47
C ILE A 91 7.18 15.10 9.81
N LEU A 92 6.63 15.92 8.93
CA LEU A 92 5.51 15.60 8.05
C LEU A 92 5.95 15.81 6.62
N THR A 93 5.92 14.76 5.81
CA THR A 93 6.22 14.84 4.37
C THR A 93 4.98 14.52 3.56
N THR A 94 4.70 15.30 2.52
CA THR A 94 3.59 15.04 1.61
C THR A 94 3.94 15.39 0.18
N GLY A 95 3.37 14.63 -0.76
CA GLY A 95 3.32 15.00 -2.17
C GLY A 95 2.12 15.89 -2.47
N LEU A 96 2.14 16.58 -3.61
CA LEU A 96 0.94 17.27 -4.13
C LEU A 96 -0.12 16.31 -4.70
N GLY A 97 0.17 15.00 -4.79
CA GLY A 97 -0.74 14.01 -5.37
C GLY A 97 -0.99 14.26 -6.86
N LYS A 98 -2.25 14.20 -7.29
CA LYS A 98 -2.64 14.62 -8.65
C LYS A 98 -2.56 16.12 -8.87
N GLY A 99 -2.30 16.89 -7.82
CA GLY A 99 -2.24 18.34 -7.87
C GLY A 99 -0.91 18.91 -8.31
N GLY A 100 0.16 18.11 -8.37
CA GLY A 100 1.39 18.53 -9.05
C GLY A 100 2.62 17.70 -8.75
N ASN A 101 3.76 18.16 -9.28
CA ASN A 101 5.03 17.43 -9.28
C ASN A 101 6.04 17.89 -8.20
N ALA A 102 5.56 18.04 -6.97
CA ALA A 102 6.42 18.41 -5.84
C ALA A 102 6.11 17.58 -4.60
N PHE A 103 7.14 17.37 -3.80
CA PHE A 103 7.04 16.95 -2.41
C PHE A 103 7.50 18.09 -1.51
N PHE A 104 6.95 18.18 -0.31
CA PHE A 104 7.47 19.09 0.71
C PHE A 104 7.48 18.40 2.07
N SER A 105 8.31 18.90 2.97
CA SER A 105 8.38 18.43 4.35
C SER A 105 8.38 19.57 5.35
N LEU A 106 7.71 19.34 6.46
CA LEU A 106 7.56 20.26 7.59
C LEU A 106 8.11 19.61 8.86
N ASP A 107 8.75 20.39 9.71
CA ASP A 107 8.94 20.04 11.12
C ASP A 107 7.67 20.48 11.88
N VAL A 108 6.96 19.50 12.43
CA VAL A 108 5.71 19.67 13.20
C VAL A 108 5.87 19.15 14.63
N THR A 109 7.10 19.16 15.16
CA THR A 109 7.45 18.55 16.45
C THR A 109 6.56 18.99 17.61
N HIS A 110 6.08 20.23 17.63
CA HIS A 110 5.21 20.71 18.72
C HIS A 110 3.75 20.90 18.29
N GLY A 111 3.43 20.74 17.00
CA GLY A 111 2.08 20.94 16.47
C GLY A 111 1.61 22.40 16.41
N GLU A 112 2.43 23.36 16.82
CA GLU A 112 2.15 24.80 16.77
C GLU A 112 2.24 25.37 15.35
N ASP A 113 1.65 26.54 15.12
CA ASP A 113 1.67 27.21 13.82
C ASP A 113 3.05 27.79 13.44
N PHE A 114 3.13 28.48 12.30
CA PHE A 114 4.37 29.07 11.77
C PHE A 114 4.72 30.45 12.37
N ASP A 115 3.79 31.07 13.11
CA ASP A 115 3.92 32.38 13.75
C ASP A 115 4.24 32.27 15.25
N ALA A 116 4.18 31.07 15.82
CA ALA A 116 4.56 30.76 17.18
C ALA A 116 6.06 31.08 17.49
N ALA A 117 6.45 30.93 18.77
CA ALA A 117 7.83 31.16 19.20
C ALA A 117 8.80 30.21 18.48
N ASN A 118 10.03 30.67 18.21
CA ASN A 118 11.00 29.97 17.35
C ASN A 118 11.35 28.54 17.80
N GLU A 119 11.23 28.30 19.10
CA GLU A 119 11.50 27.04 19.77
C GLU A 119 10.43 25.98 19.43
N VAL A 120 9.17 26.42 19.26
CA VAL A 120 8.01 25.52 19.13
C VAL A 120 7.32 25.59 17.77
N LYS A 121 7.50 26.66 17.00
CA LYS A 121 6.83 26.86 15.71
C LYS A 121 7.12 25.76 14.71
N SER A 122 6.13 25.46 13.87
CA SER A 122 6.33 24.62 12.69
C SER A 122 7.27 25.29 11.70
N LYS A 123 8.04 24.47 10.96
CA LYS A 123 9.05 24.97 10.00
C LYS A 123 8.93 24.23 8.68
N LEU A 124 9.01 24.98 7.57
CA LEU A 124 9.26 24.37 6.27
C LEU A 124 10.70 23.87 6.26
N LEU A 125 10.88 22.57 6.03
CA LEU A 125 12.20 21.96 5.91
C LEU A 125 12.71 22.09 4.47
N TRP A 126 11.91 21.63 3.52
CA TRP A 126 12.27 21.66 2.10
C TRP A 126 11.03 21.49 1.21
N GLU A 127 11.18 21.94 -0.03
CA GLU A 127 10.33 21.54 -1.16
C GLU A 127 11.21 20.93 -2.25
N PHE A 128 10.82 19.77 -2.75
CA PHE A 128 11.57 19.01 -3.74
C PHE A 128 10.85 19.01 -5.10
N LYS A 129 11.61 19.28 -6.15
CA LYS A 129 11.21 19.21 -7.56
C LYS A 129 12.35 18.66 -8.40
N ASP A 130 12.03 17.93 -9.46
CA ASP A 130 12.97 17.44 -10.46
C ASP A 130 12.26 17.32 -11.82
N ASN A 131 13.01 17.36 -12.92
CA ASN A 131 12.43 17.25 -14.27
C ASN A 131 11.84 15.85 -14.55
N GLU A 132 12.36 14.80 -13.90
CA GLU A 132 11.84 13.43 -13.98
C GLU A 132 10.78 13.14 -12.92
N LEU A 133 10.49 14.12 -12.05
CA LEU A 133 9.40 14.03 -11.10
C LEU A 133 8.11 14.51 -11.78
N GLY A 134 7.17 13.59 -11.92
CA GLY A 134 5.80 13.86 -12.30
C GLY A 134 4.90 14.12 -11.09
N LEU A 135 3.60 13.99 -11.28
CA LEU A 135 2.57 14.01 -10.25
C LEU A 135 3.01 13.20 -9.04
N ALA A 136 3.10 13.85 -7.89
CA ALA A 136 3.61 13.32 -6.63
C ALA A 136 2.58 12.40 -5.95
N THR A 137 2.15 11.36 -6.66
CA THR A 137 1.15 10.37 -6.22
C THR A 137 1.76 9.19 -5.46
N SER A 138 3.09 9.10 -5.40
CA SER A 138 3.76 8.14 -4.53
C SER A 138 3.59 8.57 -3.09
N ASP A 139 3.31 7.61 -2.22
CA ASP A 139 3.41 7.81 -0.77
C ASP A 139 4.91 7.89 -0.40
N PRO A 140 5.36 8.96 0.26
CA PRO A 140 6.74 9.06 0.70
C PRO A 140 6.99 8.18 1.94
N VAL A 141 8.16 7.56 2.02
CA VAL A 141 8.56 6.75 3.17
C VAL A 141 9.85 7.29 3.77
N THR A 142 9.84 7.59 5.06
CA THR A 142 11.02 8.04 5.80
C THR A 142 11.60 6.87 6.58
N ALA A 143 12.88 6.57 6.35
CA ALA A 143 13.56 5.46 7.01
C ALA A 143 14.96 5.88 7.44
N ARG A 144 15.45 5.23 8.50
CA ARG A 144 16.82 5.36 8.99
C ARG A 144 17.69 4.40 8.21
N VAL A 145 18.70 4.92 7.52
CA VAL A 145 19.60 4.14 6.66
C VAL A 145 21.05 4.36 7.05
N SER A 146 21.95 3.54 6.53
CA SER A 146 23.37 3.60 6.82
C SER A 146 24.20 3.20 5.61
N ASN A 147 25.36 3.83 5.44
CA ASN A 147 26.38 3.44 4.46
C ASN A 147 27.52 2.60 5.07
N SER A 148 27.51 2.43 6.40
CA SER A 148 28.50 1.73 7.20
C SER A 148 27.99 1.64 8.64
N THR A 149 28.19 0.52 9.33
CA THR A 149 27.57 0.16 10.63
C THR A 149 27.66 1.17 11.79
N THR A 150 28.28 2.34 11.62
CA THR A 150 28.42 3.37 12.66
C THR A 150 27.76 4.72 12.36
N ALA A 151 27.51 5.08 11.09
CA ALA A 151 26.87 6.34 10.73
C ALA A 151 25.49 6.08 10.13
N THR A 152 24.45 6.60 10.78
CA THR A 152 23.06 6.49 10.30
C THR A 152 22.47 7.86 10.02
N GLU A 153 21.66 7.96 8.98
CA GLU A 153 20.98 9.18 8.57
C GLU A 153 19.52 8.86 8.25
N TRP A 154 18.62 9.83 8.36
CA TRP A 154 17.22 9.65 7.98
C TRP A 154 17.00 10.10 6.55
N VAL A 155 16.50 9.21 5.69
CA VAL A 155 16.25 9.48 4.27
C VAL A 155 14.78 9.26 3.93
N THR A 156 14.25 10.16 3.11
CA THR A 156 12.88 10.11 2.60
C THR A 156 12.91 9.64 1.15
N PHE A 157 12.21 8.55 0.87
CA PHE A 157 12.12 7.89 -0.45
C PHE A 157 10.75 8.10 -1.08
N PHE A 158 10.69 8.30 -2.39
CA PHE A 158 9.43 8.42 -3.14
C PHE A 158 9.60 8.09 -4.62
N GLY A 159 8.50 7.67 -5.24
CA GLY A 159 8.40 7.32 -6.64
C GLY A 159 8.23 8.51 -7.60
N SER A 160 8.57 8.32 -8.87
CA SER A 160 8.62 9.41 -9.86
C SER A 160 7.29 9.88 -10.45
N GLY A 161 6.19 9.11 -10.29
CA GLY A 161 4.86 9.52 -10.76
C GLY A 161 4.70 9.66 -12.30
N GLU A 162 3.51 10.04 -12.77
CA GLU A 162 3.26 10.38 -14.19
C GLU A 162 3.52 11.87 -14.41
N LEU A 163 4.13 12.27 -15.53
CA LEU A 163 4.29 13.71 -15.83
C LEU A 163 2.93 14.42 -15.88
N GLU A 164 2.91 15.67 -15.40
CA GLU A 164 1.69 16.52 -15.47
C GLU A 164 1.21 16.69 -16.91
N LYS A 165 2.15 16.72 -17.86
CA LYS A 165 1.87 16.84 -19.29
C LYS A 165 1.89 15.47 -19.95
N THR A 166 0.71 14.98 -20.30
CA THR A 166 0.52 13.69 -21.00
C THR A 166 1.37 13.54 -22.26
N ALA A 167 1.62 14.63 -23.00
CA ALA A 167 2.42 14.60 -24.22
C ALA A 167 3.92 14.27 -23.96
N GLU A 168 4.44 14.61 -22.78
CA GLU A 168 5.83 14.37 -22.40
C GLU A 168 6.00 12.96 -21.79
N GLN A 169 4.92 12.41 -21.22
CA GLN A 169 4.91 11.10 -20.57
C GLN A 169 5.38 9.95 -21.49
N ALA A 170 5.14 10.06 -22.81
CA ALA A 170 5.50 9.03 -23.80
C ALA A 170 6.97 8.57 -23.76
N ASN A 171 7.89 9.43 -23.30
CA ASN A 171 9.33 9.17 -23.26
C ASN A 171 9.88 9.02 -21.84
N LYS A 172 9.03 9.13 -20.81
CA LYS A 172 9.48 9.08 -19.41
C LYS A 172 9.74 7.65 -18.95
N GLU A 173 10.82 7.46 -18.23
CA GLU A 173 11.17 6.22 -17.54
C GLU A 173 10.80 6.28 -16.04
N ALA A 174 10.87 5.12 -15.37
CA ALA A 174 10.61 4.99 -13.94
C ALA A 174 11.87 5.30 -13.11
N TYR A 175 11.71 6.13 -12.07
CA TYR A 175 12.78 6.55 -11.17
C TYR A 175 12.33 6.44 -9.73
N LEU A 176 13.26 6.04 -8.86
CA LEU A 176 13.14 6.16 -7.40
C LEU A 176 13.94 7.38 -6.96
N PHE A 177 13.34 8.20 -6.11
CA PHE A 177 13.97 9.38 -5.53
C PHE A 177 14.29 9.17 -4.05
N ALA A 178 15.33 9.87 -3.59
CA ALA A 178 15.75 9.91 -2.20
C ALA A 178 16.36 11.28 -1.85
N VAL A 179 15.95 11.84 -0.71
CA VAL A 179 16.52 13.07 -0.13
C VAL A 179 16.75 12.86 1.36
N LYS A 180 17.76 13.53 1.93
CA LYS A 180 17.89 13.55 3.40
C LYS A 180 16.66 14.21 4.01
N SER A 181 16.10 13.58 5.05
CA SER A 181 14.75 13.90 5.52
C SER A 181 14.65 15.27 6.17
N TYR A 182 15.73 15.77 6.78
CA TYR A 182 15.71 17.06 7.46
C TYR A 182 16.02 18.26 6.55
N ASP A 183 17.01 18.16 5.66
CA ASP A 183 17.47 19.31 4.86
C ASP A 183 17.17 19.21 3.35
N GLY A 184 16.61 18.08 2.89
CA GLY A 184 16.26 17.87 1.48
C GLY A 184 17.47 17.73 0.54
N SER A 185 18.69 17.62 1.09
CA SER A 185 19.91 17.48 0.31
C SER A 185 20.09 16.06 -0.25
N ASN A 186 21.10 15.90 -1.11
CA ASN A 186 21.36 14.65 -1.81
C ASN A 186 21.58 13.48 -0.86
N ALA A 187 20.77 12.44 -1.01
CA ALA A 187 20.95 11.18 -0.28
C ALA A 187 22.06 10.34 -0.92
N TRP A 188 22.14 10.29 -2.25
CA TRP A 188 23.00 9.34 -2.97
C TRP A 188 24.07 10.02 -3.80
N VAL A 189 24.96 9.22 -4.39
CA VAL A 189 25.93 9.64 -5.40
C VAL A 189 25.81 8.78 -6.67
N ASP A 190 26.26 9.32 -7.80
CA ASP A 190 26.48 8.53 -9.02
C ASP A 190 27.84 7.81 -9.01
N SER A 191 28.15 7.10 -10.09
CA SER A 191 29.42 6.36 -10.23
C SER A 191 30.68 7.24 -10.17
N ASP A 192 30.53 8.55 -10.41
CA ASP A 192 31.62 9.53 -10.36
C ASP A 192 31.69 10.21 -8.97
N GLY A 193 30.83 9.83 -8.03
CA GLY A 193 30.77 10.39 -6.68
C GLY A 193 30.02 11.73 -6.61
N LYS A 194 29.32 12.14 -7.67
CA LYS A 194 28.51 13.37 -7.67
C LYS A 194 27.17 13.10 -7.01
N GLY A 195 26.75 13.99 -6.10
CA GLY A 195 25.49 13.84 -5.40
C GLY A 195 24.27 13.85 -6.35
N VAL A 196 23.35 12.92 -6.13
CA VAL A 196 22.11 12.74 -6.88
C VAL A 196 20.94 12.42 -5.93
N ASN A 197 19.73 12.73 -6.38
CA ASN A 197 18.48 12.44 -5.65
C ASN A 197 17.65 11.34 -6.28
N LYS A 198 18.16 10.66 -7.33
CA LYS A 198 17.39 9.68 -8.09
C LYS A 198 18.22 8.58 -8.69
N VAL A 199 17.60 7.41 -8.84
CA VAL A 199 18.12 6.26 -9.57
C VAL A 199 17.05 5.77 -10.55
N LYS A 200 17.48 5.33 -11.73
CA LYS A 200 16.60 4.69 -12.71
C LYS A 200 16.35 3.24 -12.27
N LEU A 201 15.10 2.76 -12.34
CA LEU A 201 14.79 1.39 -11.92
C LEU A 201 15.33 0.33 -12.89
N SER A 202 15.15 0.55 -14.19
CA SER A 202 15.50 -0.41 -15.23
C SER A 202 16.77 0.00 -15.96
N SER A 203 17.70 -0.94 -16.14
CA SER A 203 18.86 -0.77 -17.02
C SER A 203 18.48 -0.79 -18.50
N THR A 204 17.42 -1.54 -18.84
CA THR A 204 16.81 -1.54 -20.18
C THR A 204 15.73 -0.46 -20.24
N PRO A 205 15.75 0.45 -21.24
CA PRO A 205 14.77 1.54 -21.32
C PRO A 205 13.32 1.05 -21.39
N LEU A 206 12.50 1.54 -20.47
CA LEU A 206 11.05 1.32 -20.42
C LEU A 206 10.36 2.69 -20.41
N ILE A 207 9.68 3.03 -21.51
CA ILE A 207 9.10 4.36 -21.75
C ILE A 207 7.62 4.43 -21.40
N ASP A 208 7.12 5.63 -21.12
CA ASP A 208 5.77 5.85 -20.57
C ASP A 208 5.55 4.93 -19.36
N ASP A 209 6.51 5.06 -18.45
CA ASP A 209 6.61 4.33 -17.20
C ASP A 209 6.57 5.29 -15.99
N LYS A 210 6.28 4.70 -14.85
CA LYS A 210 6.36 5.32 -13.53
C LYS A 210 6.48 4.23 -12.48
N THR A 211 6.79 4.62 -11.27
CA THR A 211 6.83 3.69 -10.15
C THR A 211 5.53 3.65 -9.35
N SER A 212 5.33 2.56 -8.61
CA SER A 212 4.50 2.54 -7.40
C SER A 212 5.13 3.41 -6.29
N SER A 213 4.50 3.42 -5.12
CA SER A 213 5.17 3.85 -3.88
C SER A 213 6.21 2.81 -3.45
N PRO A 214 7.33 3.24 -2.82
CA PRO A 214 8.36 2.33 -2.32
C PRO A 214 7.90 1.62 -1.04
N LEU A 215 8.27 0.36 -0.90
CA LEU A 215 8.34 -0.36 0.36
C LEU A 215 9.80 -0.36 0.82
N VAL A 216 10.11 0.18 2.00
CA VAL A 216 11.46 0.16 2.56
C VAL A 216 11.51 -0.89 3.67
N VAL A 217 12.46 -1.82 3.62
CA VAL A 217 12.58 -2.92 4.58
C VAL A 217 13.94 -2.93 5.29
N GLU A 218 13.93 -3.37 6.53
CA GLU A 218 15.13 -3.77 7.27
C GLU A 218 15.39 -5.24 6.97
N THR A 219 16.65 -5.60 6.76
CA THR A 219 16.99 -7.02 6.63
C THR A 219 17.27 -7.54 8.03
N HIS A 220 16.49 -8.54 8.47
CA HIS A 220 16.35 -8.99 9.86
C HIS A 220 17.68 -9.20 10.62
N ASN A 221 18.29 -8.11 11.05
CA ASN A 221 19.56 -8.05 11.76
C ASN A 221 19.37 -7.33 13.12
N ASP A 222 18.15 -6.85 13.38
CA ASP A 222 17.68 -6.18 14.59
C ASP A 222 18.40 -4.86 14.91
N ASP A 223 19.03 -4.21 13.92
CA ASP A 223 19.70 -2.91 14.10
C ASP A 223 18.78 -1.69 13.83
N TYR A 224 17.58 -1.94 13.29
CA TYR A 224 16.58 -0.93 12.90
C TYR A 224 17.10 0.06 11.84
N ILE A 225 18.04 -0.39 11.02
CA ILE A 225 18.57 0.30 9.84
C ILE A 225 17.98 -0.40 8.62
N PHE A 226 17.39 0.38 7.74
CA PHE A 226 16.74 -0.14 6.54
C PHE A 226 17.77 -0.30 5.43
N ASP A 227 17.70 -1.43 4.71
CA ASP A 227 18.74 -1.86 3.77
C ASP A 227 18.27 -1.93 2.33
N LYS A 228 16.96 -2.15 2.12
CA LYS A 228 16.40 -2.44 0.80
C LYS A 228 15.09 -1.71 0.54
N ILE A 229 14.82 -1.49 -0.73
CA ILE A 229 13.57 -0.94 -1.22
C ILE A 229 12.97 -1.88 -2.27
N TYR A 230 11.70 -2.23 -2.12
CA TYR A 230 10.91 -2.88 -3.18
C TYR A 230 9.97 -1.87 -3.81
N ILE A 231 9.96 -1.82 -5.14
CA ILE A 231 9.17 -0.84 -5.88
C ILE A 231 8.78 -1.39 -7.25
N GLY A 232 7.50 -1.26 -7.60
CA GLY A 232 6.95 -1.77 -8.86
C GLY A 232 6.86 -0.70 -9.94
N ASN A 233 6.57 -1.12 -11.18
CA ASN A 233 6.36 -0.21 -12.31
C ASN A 233 5.12 -0.54 -13.17
N LEU A 234 4.87 0.23 -14.23
CA LEU A 234 3.69 0.02 -15.10
C LEU A 234 3.76 -1.23 -15.97
N TYR A 235 4.93 -1.83 -16.13
CA TYR A 235 5.12 -3.08 -16.85
C TYR A 235 4.83 -4.31 -15.98
N GLY A 236 4.61 -4.11 -14.69
CA GLY A 236 4.32 -5.20 -13.76
C GLY A 236 5.55 -5.80 -13.08
N ASN A 237 6.73 -5.26 -13.38
CA ASN A 237 7.98 -5.70 -12.77
C ASN A 237 8.04 -5.20 -11.32
N LEU A 238 8.71 -5.98 -10.47
CA LEU A 238 9.10 -5.55 -9.14
C LEU A 238 10.62 -5.43 -9.09
N TYR A 239 11.11 -4.26 -8.66
CA TYR A 239 12.53 -3.99 -8.50
C TYR A 239 12.90 -4.06 -7.02
N ARG A 240 14.11 -4.56 -6.76
CA ARG A 240 14.77 -4.52 -5.46
C ARG A 240 15.97 -3.58 -5.56
N VAL A 241 15.96 -2.51 -4.77
CA VAL A 241 17.05 -1.55 -4.70
C VAL A 241 17.80 -1.75 -3.39
N SER A 242 19.11 -1.97 -3.46
CA SER A 242 20.02 -2.06 -2.32
C SER A 242 21.03 -0.91 -2.34
N GLN A 243 21.88 -0.81 -1.32
CA GLN A 243 22.85 0.29 -1.14
C GLN A 243 22.14 1.66 -1.07
N ILE A 244 21.15 1.72 -0.18
CA ILE A 244 20.25 2.88 -0.04
C ILE A 244 20.76 3.92 0.98
N GLY A 245 21.92 3.68 1.58
CA GLY A 245 22.56 4.55 2.55
C GLY A 245 23.06 5.87 1.95
N VAL A 246 23.33 6.83 2.83
CA VAL A 246 23.77 8.15 2.38
C VAL A 246 25.17 8.11 1.79
N GLY A 247 25.34 8.67 0.60
CA GLY A 247 26.59 8.67 -0.14
C GLY A 247 26.91 7.35 -0.85
N GLU A 248 25.98 6.39 -0.87
CA GLU A 248 26.10 5.18 -1.67
C GLU A 248 25.62 5.40 -3.11
N VAL A 249 26.00 4.47 -4.00
CA VAL A 249 25.47 4.33 -5.35
C VAL A 249 24.40 3.23 -5.30
N PRO A 250 23.10 3.55 -5.42
CA PRO A 250 22.05 2.54 -5.29
C PRO A 250 22.14 1.49 -6.40
N ASN A 251 21.98 0.23 -6.02
CA ASN A 251 21.94 -0.89 -6.95
C ASN A 251 20.48 -1.34 -7.17
N SER A 252 19.92 -1.05 -8.34
CA SER A 252 18.57 -1.44 -8.73
C SER A 252 18.57 -2.71 -9.58
N GLU A 253 17.96 -3.77 -9.06
CA GLU A 253 17.87 -5.08 -9.71
C GLU A 253 16.41 -5.45 -9.98
N VAL A 254 16.15 -6.20 -11.06
CA VAL A 254 14.83 -6.80 -11.29
C VAL A 254 14.68 -7.97 -10.32
N PHE A 255 13.71 -7.88 -9.41
CA PHE A 255 13.39 -8.97 -8.49
C PHE A 255 12.31 -9.89 -9.06
N PHE A 256 11.34 -9.32 -9.78
CA PHE A 256 10.36 -10.05 -10.57
C PHE A 256 10.22 -9.43 -11.95
N ASP A 257 10.47 -10.23 -12.98
CA ASP A 257 10.19 -9.91 -14.38
C ASP A 257 8.82 -10.48 -14.75
N ALA A 258 7.87 -9.57 -15.01
CA ALA A 258 6.53 -9.96 -15.41
C ALA A 258 6.45 -10.44 -16.87
N GLU A 259 7.52 -10.24 -17.65
CA GLU A 259 7.65 -10.51 -19.08
C GLU A 259 6.61 -9.78 -19.95
N ASN A 260 5.97 -8.75 -19.38
CA ASN A 260 5.03 -7.92 -20.13
C ASN A 260 5.81 -6.89 -20.93
N THR A 261 5.56 -6.84 -22.24
CA THR A 261 6.01 -5.73 -23.10
C THR A 261 4.98 -4.60 -23.16
N ASP A 262 3.80 -4.86 -22.59
CA ASP A 262 2.71 -3.91 -22.45
C ASP A 262 2.48 -3.56 -20.97
N ARG A 263 1.56 -2.62 -20.75
CA ARG A 263 1.17 -2.17 -19.40
C ARG A 263 -0.14 -2.82 -18.96
N SER A 264 -0.30 -4.11 -19.29
CA SER A 264 -1.54 -4.86 -19.04
C SER A 264 -1.71 -5.24 -17.58
N ALA A 265 -0.62 -5.45 -16.82
CA ALA A 265 -0.64 -5.78 -15.40
C ALA A 265 0.32 -4.88 -14.58
N PRO A 266 0.07 -3.56 -14.50
CA PRO A 266 0.95 -2.60 -13.82
C PRO A 266 0.96 -2.80 -12.31
N VAL A 267 2.08 -2.56 -11.63
CA VAL A 267 2.13 -2.46 -10.16
C VAL A 267 2.01 -0.99 -9.77
N SER A 268 0.92 -0.63 -9.10
CA SER A 268 0.68 0.75 -8.64
C SER A 268 0.52 0.91 -7.13
N ALA A 269 0.06 -0.14 -6.45
CA ALA A 269 0.02 -0.20 -5.00
C ALA A 269 1.43 -0.37 -4.42
N THR A 270 1.63 0.10 -3.18
CA THR A 270 2.84 -0.21 -2.41
C THR A 270 2.91 -1.72 -2.19
N PRO A 271 4.08 -2.37 -2.39
CA PRO A 271 4.31 -3.72 -1.90
C PRO A 271 4.19 -3.81 -0.37
N ALA A 272 4.16 -5.01 0.17
CA ALA A 272 4.28 -5.27 1.60
C ALA A 272 5.23 -6.44 1.85
N ASP A 273 5.70 -6.58 3.08
CA ASP A 273 6.63 -7.62 3.50
C ASP A 273 6.17 -8.37 4.76
N ALA A 274 6.76 -9.54 4.96
CA ALA A 274 6.71 -10.26 6.23
C ALA A 274 8.02 -11.02 6.45
N TYR A 275 8.46 -11.10 7.70
CA TYR A 275 9.63 -11.89 8.06
C TYR A 275 9.27 -13.37 8.16
N ALA A 276 10.07 -14.20 7.51
CA ALA A 276 10.05 -15.63 7.72
C ALA A 276 10.78 -16.03 8.99
N SER A 277 10.49 -17.25 9.47
CA SER A 277 11.07 -17.77 10.71
C SER A 277 12.60 -17.90 10.67
N ASP A 278 13.19 -17.91 9.47
CA ASP A 278 14.64 -17.98 9.25
C ASP A 278 15.29 -16.58 9.08
N GLY A 279 14.52 -15.50 9.27
CA GLY A 279 14.98 -14.11 9.14
C GLY A 279 14.99 -13.55 7.72
N ASN A 280 14.58 -14.34 6.73
CA ASN A 280 14.40 -13.87 5.36
C ASN A 280 13.04 -13.17 5.19
N LEU A 281 12.78 -12.64 4.00
CA LEU A 281 11.60 -11.86 3.72
C LEU A 281 10.69 -12.58 2.73
N TRP A 282 9.39 -12.53 2.99
CA TRP A 282 8.39 -12.62 1.94
C TRP A 282 7.99 -11.21 1.50
N VAL A 283 7.83 -11.03 0.19
CA VAL A 283 7.42 -9.78 -0.44
C VAL A 283 6.15 -10.02 -1.23
N TYR A 284 5.13 -9.21 -0.94
CA TYR A 284 3.79 -9.33 -1.48
C TYR A 284 3.42 -8.09 -2.27
N PHE A 285 2.83 -8.27 -3.44
CA PHE A 285 2.37 -7.16 -4.27
C PHE A 285 1.27 -7.59 -5.23
N GLY A 286 0.43 -6.62 -5.59
CA GLY A 286 -0.67 -6.82 -6.53
C GLY A 286 -0.49 -5.98 -7.78
N THR A 287 -1.06 -6.46 -8.89
CA THR A 287 -1.16 -5.70 -10.12
C THR A 287 -2.53 -5.04 -10.24
N GLY A 288 -2.53 -3.87 -10.85
CA GLY A 288 -3.68 -3.02 -10.98
C GLY A 288 -3.30 -1.56 -11.09
N ARG A 289 -4.12 -0.80 -11.80
CA ARG A 289 -4.14 0.66 -11.68
C ARG A 289 -5.57 1.18 -11.91
N TYR A 290 -5.85 2.33 -11.34
CA TYR A 290 -7.13 3.04 -11.51
C TYR A 290 -6.88 4.55 -11.55
N SER A 291 -6.08 4.98 -12.53
CA SER A 291 -5.66 6.39 -12.67
C SER A 291 -6.12 7.03 -13.97
N LYS A 292 -6.37 6.24 -15.03
CA LYS A 292 -6.76 6.67 -16.37
C LYS A 292 -8.13 6.13 -16.76
N SER A 293 -8.80 6.77 -17.72
CA SER A 293 -10.14 6.34 -18.17
C SER A 293 -10.14 4.92 -18.78
N VAL A 294 -9.05 4.52 -19.45
CA VAL A 294 -8.89 3.15 -19.98
C VAL A 294 -8.88 2.09 -18.89
N ASP A 295 -8.51 2.46 -17.66
CA ASP A 295 -8.45 1.52 -16.55
C ASP A 295 -9.85 1.08 -16.12
N LYS A 296 -10.86 1.91 -16.37
CA LYS A 296 -12.25 1.60 -16.04
C LYS A 296 -12.85 0.53 -16.95
N THR A 297 -12.27 0.29 -18.13
CA THR A 297 -12.79 -0.67 -19.11
C THR A 297 -11.82 -1.80 -19.45
N SER A 298 -10.58 -1.72 -18.99
CA SER A 298 -9.56 -2.76 -19.25
C SER A 298 -9.98 -4.10 -18.65
N SER A 299 -9.94 -5.13 -19.48
CA SER A 299 -10.21 -6.53 -19.12
C SER A 299 -8.93 -7.36 -18.94
N SER A 300 -7.75 -6.73 -18.91
CA SER A 300 -6.47 -7.41 -18.76
C SER A 300 -6.38 -8.15 -17.43
N GLN A 301 -6.01 -9.44 -17.45
CA GLN A 301 -5.82 -10.25 -16.24
C GLN A 301 -4.84 -9.56 -15.27
N GLN A 302 -5.24 -9.45 -14.00
CA GLN A 302 -4.40 -8.97 -12.91
C GLN A 302 -4.03 -10.11 -11.96
N TYR A 303 -3.03 -9.85 -11.12
CA TYR A 303 -2.39 -10.87 -10.32
C TYR A 303 -2.09 -10.33 -8.92
N PHE A 304 -1.98 -11.25 -7.97
CA PHE A 304 -1.32 -11.01 -6.69
C PHE A 304 -0.18 -12.01 -6.54
N TYR A 305 0.92 -11.60 -5.94
CA TYR A 305 2.15 -12.38 -5.84
C TYR A 305 2.64 -12.44 -4.40
N GLY A 306 3.17 -13.59 -3.99
CA GLY A 306 3.98 -13.77 -2.80
C GLY A 306 5.34 -14.37 -3.20
N LEU A 307 6.42 -13.60 -3.01
CA LEU A 307 7.77 -13.98 -3.42
C LEU A 307 8.70 -14.03 -2.22
N TYR A 308 9.61 -15.00 -2.21
CA TYR A 308 10.60 -15.15 -1.15
C TYR A 308 11.90 -14.42 -1.50
N ASP A 309 12.49 -13.63 -0.61
CA ASP A 309 13.84 -13.07 -0.72
C ASP A 309 14.72 -13.64 0.39
N LYS A 310 15.68 -14.49 0.02
CA LYS A 310 16.66 -15.11 0.95
C LYS A 310 17.74 -14.15 1.48
N ASN A 311 17.47 -12.85 1.40
CA ASN A 311 18.37 -11.76 1.74
C ASN A 311 19.76 -11.86 1.07
N ALA A 312 19.82 -12.39 -0.14
CA ALA A 312 21.06 -12.57 -0.89
C ALA A 312 20.86 -12.20 -2.37
N SER A 313 21.97 -12.21 -3.12
CA SER A 313 21.87 -12.17 -4.58
C SER A 313 21.07 -13.38 -5.06
N MET A 314 20.12 -13.12 -5.94
CA MET A 314 19.23 -14.11 -6.55
C MET A 314 19.00 -13.75 -8.01
N THR A 315 18.74 -14.76 -8.83
CA THR A 315 18.17 -14.52 -10.16
C THR A 315 16.75 -13.97 -10.05
N GLU A 316 16.29 -13.27 -11.09
CA GLU A 316 14.93 -12.72 -11.08
C GLU A 316 13.86 -13.81 -11.11
N TYR A 317 12.77 -13.58 -10.38
CA TYR A 317 11.56 -14.38 -10.52
C TYR A 317 10.87 -14.09 -11.84
N LYS A 318 10.20 -15.11 -12.38
CA LYS A 318 9.35 -15.05 -13.58
C LYS A 318 8.06 -15.79 -13.28
N LYS A 319 7.06 -15.64 -14.14
CA LYS A 319 5.73 -16.25 -13.92
C LYS A 319 5.77 -17.79 -13.87
N ASN A 320 6.72 -18.43 -14.53
CA ASN A 320 6.90 -19.89 -14.48
C ASN A 320 7.49 -20.38 -13.15
N HIS A 321 8.12 -19.49 -12.36
CA HIS A 321 8.65 -19.80 -11.04
C HIS A 321 7.59 -19.71 -9.93
N LEU A 322 6.30 -19.63 -10.26
CA LEU A 322 5.21 -19.41 -9.31
C LEU A 322 4.18 -20.54 -9.31
N ALA A 323 3.83 -21.02 -8.11
CA ALA A 323 2.69 -21.90 -7.93
C ALA A 323 1.39 -21.09 -8.08
N TRP A 324 0.60 -21.39 -9.10
CA TRP A 324 -0.55 -20.57 -9.49
C TRP A 324 -1.85 -21.04 -8.85
N ARG A 325 -2.64 -20.06 -8.42
CA ARG A 325 -4.04 -20.22 -8.03
C ARG A 325 -4.93 -19.28 -8.85
N LYS A 326 -6.23 -19.50 -8.75
CA LYS A 326 -7.26 -18.63 -9.33
C LYS A 326 -8.30 -18.26 -8.28
N ALA A 327 -8.58 -16.97 -8.15
CA ALA A 327 -9.70 -16.47 -7.37
C ALA A 327 -10.98 -16.48 -8.23
N ASP A 328 -12.09 -16.94 -7.65
CA ASP A 328 -13.42 -16.93 -8.28
C ASP A 328 -14.50 -16.33 -7.35
N ILE A 329 -15.71 -16.17 -7.89
CA ILE A 329 -16.89 -15.76 -7.13
C ILE A 329 -17.84 -16.95 -7.06
N VAL A 330 -18.39 -17.21 -5.88
CA VAL A 330 -19.55 -18.06 -5.71
C VAL A 330 -20.68 -17.26 -5.05
N GLU A 331 -21.90 -17.42 -5.56
CA GLU A 331 -23.10 -16.96 -4.87
C GLU A 331 -23.68 -18.12 -4.05
N ALA A 332 -23.70 -17.99 -2.73
CA ALA A 332 -23.97 -19.10 -1.82
C ALA A 332 -24.63 -18.63 -0.52
N TYR A 333 -25.12 -19.60 0.25
CA TYR A 333 -25.68 -19.42 1.58
C TYR A 333 -24.60 -19.69 2.63
N ALA A 334 -24.49 -18.81 3.63
CA ALA A 334 -23.73 -19.13 4.85
C ALA A 334 -24.45 -20.24 5.63
N LEU A 335 -23.67 -21.00 6.42
CA LEU A 335 -24.17 -22.10 7.23
C LEU A 335 -24.01 -21.78 8.72
N ASP A 336 -24.98 -22.17 9.52
CA ASP A 336 -24.85 -22.20 10.98
C ASP A 336 -24.05 -23.43 11.46
N ALA A 337 -23.78 -23.52 12.76
CA ALA A 337 -23.07 -24.65 13.37
C ALA A 337 -23.75 -26.01 13.17
N ASP A 338 -25.07 -26.04 12.92
CA ASP A 338 -25.84 -27.26 12.63
C ASP A 338 -25.87 -27.59 11.12
N GLY A 339 -25.30 -26.72 10.27
CA GLY A 339 -25.27 -26.85 8.81
C GLY A 339 -26.53 -26.36 8.11
N ASN A 340 -27.41 -25.59 8.77
CA ASN A 340 -28.57 -24.96 8.15
C ASN A 340 -28.17 -23.64 7.49
N LYS A 341 -28.92 -23.25 6.45
CA LYS A 341 -28.70 -21.98 5.74
C LYS A 341 -29.16 -20.81 6.60
N VAL A 342 -28.30 -19.80 6.71
CA VAL A 342 -28.56 -18.62 7.54
C VAL A 342 -29.53 -17.65 6.85
N ASP A 343 -30.49 -17.17 7.63
CA ASP A 343 -31.40 -16.06 7.33
C ASP A 343 -30.94 -14.87 8.18
N PHE A 344 -30.29 -13.89 7.55
CA PHE A 344 -29.64 -12.77 8.25
C PHE A 344 -30.64 -11.66 8.60
N ASP A 345 -31.73 -11.51 7.85
CA ASP A 345 -32.73 -10.47 8.07
C ASP A 345 -33.96 -10.95 8.87
N GLY A 346 -34.09 -12.26 9.04
CA GLY A 346 -35.13 -12.91 9.83
C GLY A 346 -36.48 -12.95 9.13
N ASP A 347 -36.54 -12.82 7.81
CA ASP A 347 -37.79 -12.85 7.03
C ASP A 347 -38.35 -14.26 6.79
N GLY A 348 -37.59 -15.29 7.18
CA GLY A 348 -37.90 -16.71 6.99
C GLY A 348 -37.28 -17.33 5.75
N THR A 349 -36.46 -16.59 4.99
CA THR A 349 -35.79 -17.03 3.77
C THR A 349 -34.27 -16.90 3.93
N PRO A 350 -33.50 -17.97 3.67
CA PRO A 350 -32.05 -17.85 3.72
C PRO A 350 -31.50 -16.86 2.68
N ASP A 351 -30.53 -16.05 3.08
CA ASP A 351 -29.92 -15.04 2.22
C ASP A 351 -28.76 -15.61 1.42
N LYS A 352 -28.69 -15.23 0.14
CA LYS A 352 -27.57 -15.56 -0.72
C LYS A 352 -26.63 -14.35 -0.83
N TYR A 353 -25.36 -14.57 -0.55
CA TYR A 353 -24.32 -13.55 -0.71
C TYR A 353 -23.19 -14.01 -1.63
N ARG A 354 -22.29 -13.08 -1.94
CA ARG A 354 -21.14 -13.30 -2.82
C ARG A 354 -19.87 -13.50 -2.02
N TYR A 355 -19.25 -14.66 -2.21
CA TYR A 355 -18.03 -15.08 -1.53
C TYR A 355 -16.88 -15.28 -2.52
N ARG A 356 -15.65 -15.16 -2.00
CA ARG A 356 -14.42 -15.45 -2.72
C ARG A 356 -13.96 -16.87 -2.43
N THR A 357 -13.61 -17.58 -3.49
CA THR A 357 -13.00 -18.91 -3.43
C THR A 357 -11.65 -18.89 -4.13
N ILE A 358 -10.77 -19.83 -3.77
CA ILE A 358 -9.48 -20.02 -4.44
C ILE A 358 -9.37 -21.47 -4.89
N SER A 359 -8.82 -21.68 -6.09
CA SER A 359 -8.52 -23.01 -6.63
C SER A 359 -7.09 -23.08 -7.15
N CYS A 360 -6.46 -24.25 -7.00
CA CYS A 360 -5.13 -24.52 -7.52
C CYS A 360 -5.14 -24.63 -9.05
N LEU A 361 -4.22 -23.93 -9.73
CA LEU A 361 -3.94 -24.09 -11.17
C LEU A 361 -2.64 -24.87 -11.44
N SER A 362 -1.75 -24.96 -10.44
CA SER A 362 -0.55 -25.79 -10.49
C SER A 362 -0.84 -27.23 -10.06
N SER A 363 0.19 -27.99 -9.67
CA SER A 363 0.03 -29.37 -9.21
C SER A 363 -0.23 -29.40 -7.71
N ILE A 364 -1.13 -30.28 -7.28
CA ILE A 364 -1.31 -30.58 -5.86
C ILE A 364 -0.31 -31.68 -5.49
N ILE A 365 0.63 -31.34 -4.61
CA ILE A 365 1.69 -32.23 -4.10
C ILE A 365 1.61 -32.19 -2.58
N ASP A 366 1.43 -33.35 -1.95
CA ASP A 366 1.24 -33.49 -0.49
C ASP A 366 0.09 -32.62 0.07
N GLY A 367 -0.97 -32.44 -0.72
CA GLY A 367 -2.15 -31.67 -0.35
C GLY A 367 -2.02 -30.15 -0.54
N VAL A 368 -0.87 -29.67 -1.02
CA VAL A 368 -0.60 -28.23 -1.23
C VAL A 368 -0.38 -27.97 -2.72
N CYS A 369 -0.87 -26.83 -3.22
CA CYS A 369 -0.65 -26.39 -4.59
C CYS A 369 0.81 -25.92 -4.78
N LYS A 370 1.67 -26.79 -5.30
CA LYS A 370 3.10 -26.56 -5.47
C LYS A 370 3.49 -26.52 -6.94
N LEU A 371 4.69 -26.00 -7.20
CA LEU A 371 5.36 -26.15 -8.49
C LEU A 371 5.93 -27.55 -8.66
N SER A 372 6.11 -27.96 -9.91
CA SER A 372 6.95 -29.11 -10.21
C SER A 372 8.42 -28.77 -9.88
N GLU A 373 9.22 -29.78 -9.52
CA GLU A 373 10.63 -29.57 -9.16
C GLU A 373 11.46 -28.95 -10.29
N SER A 374 11.09 -29.19 -11.56
CA SER A 374 11.74 -28.58 -12.72
C SER A 374 11.45 -27.09 -12.88
N ASP A 375 10.30 -26.63 -12.38
CA ASP A 375 9.86 -25.23 -12.49
C ASP A 375 10.25 -24.38 -11.26
N LYS A 376 10.74 -25.03 -10.20
CA LYS A 376 11.24 -24.32 -9.02
C LYS A 376 12.39 -23.40 -9.40
N HIS A 377 12.35 -22.21 -8.81
CA HIS A 377 13.42 -21.23 -8.92
C HIS A 377 14.75 -21.84 -8.46
N ASP A 378 15.82 -21.68 -9.24
CA ASP A 378 17.12 -22.33 -9.00
C ASP A 378 17.67 -22.02 -7.60
N ASP A 379 17.53 -20.76 -7.15
CA ASP A 379 17.96 -20.32 -5.82
C ASP A 379 17.17 -20.93 -4.65
N LEU A 380 16.02 -21.56 -4.92
CA LEU A 380 15.12 -22.13 -3.92
C LEU A 380 15.00 -23.66 -3.98
N LYS A 381 15.63 -24.35 -4.95
CA LYS A 381 15.50 -25.81 -5.11
C LYS A 381 15.86 -26.63 -3.86
N SER A 382 16.77 -26.12 -3.03
CA SER A 382 17.16 -26.77 -1.77
C SER A 382 16.23 -26.47 -0.59
N LEU A 383 15.23 -25.62 -0.78
CA LEU A 383 14.28 -25.17 0.24
C LEU A 383 12.88 -25.69 -0.11
N ASP A 384 12.07 -26.02 0.90
CA ASP A 384 10.63 -26.31 0.67
C ASP A 384 9.83 -25.01 0.63
N ILE A 385 10.26 -24.08 -0.22
CA ILE A 385 9.65 -22.76 -0.40
C ILE A 385 9.12 -22.67 -1.82
N ASN A 386 7.86 -22.29 -1.96
CA ASN A 386 7.18 -22.17 -3.24
C ASN A 386 6.59 -20.77 -3.36
N PRO A 387 7.30 -19.83 -4.03
CA PRO A 387 6.70 -18.57 -4.43
C PRO A 387 5.41 -18.82 -5.20
N TRP A 388 4.42 -17.96 -5.02
CA TRP A 388 3.07 -18.22 -5.48
C TRP A 388 2.43 -16.99 -6.10
N GLY A 389 1.42 -17.24 -6.92
CA GLY A 389 0.63 -16.21 -7.58
C GLY A 389 -0.86 -16.56 -7.59
N ILE A 390 -1.70 -15.55 -7.42
CA ILE A 390 -3.15 -15.65 -7.57
C ILE A 390 -3.54 -14.88 -8.83
N LYS A 391 -4.18 -15.55 -9.78
CA LYS A 391 -4.92 -14.87 -10.85
C LYS A 391 -6.21 -14.30 -10.26
N LEU A 392 -6.34 -12.97 -10.27
CA LEU A 392 -7.55 -12.30 -9.78
C LEU A 392 -8.76 -12.63 -10.66
N TYR A 393 -9.96 -12.42 -10.13
CA TYR A 393 -11.19 -12.74 -10.84
C TYR A 393 -11.33 -11.94 -12.13
N THR A 394 -11.82 -12.60 -13.17
CA THR A 394 -12.22 -11.96 -14.43
C THR A 394 -13.64 -12.38 -14.77
N SER A 395 -14.46 -11.42 -15.24
CA SER A 395 -15.83 -11.72 -15.62
C SER A 395 -15.88 -12.56 -16.91
N ALA A 396 -16.61 -13.68 -16.85
CA ALA A 396 -16.82 -14.56 -18.01
C ALA A 396 -17.61 -13.88 -19.14
N SER A 397 -18.44 -12.88 -18.84
CA SER A 397 -19.20 -12.11 -19.83
C SER A 397 -18.39 -11.00 -20.51
N GLY A 398 -17.10 -10.86 -20.15
CA GLY A 398 -16.32 -9.67 -20.46
C GLY A 398 -16.69 -8.50 -19.54
N GLY A 399 -15.76 -7.56 -19.40
CA GLY A 399 -15.90 -6.40 -18.51
C GLY A 399 -14.56 -6.00 -17.90
N PRO A 400 -14.56 -4.94 -17.07
CA PRO A 400 -13.36 -4.50 -16.38
C PRO A 400 -12.83 -5.61 -15.46
N SER A 401 -11.52 -5.85 -15.49
CA SER A 401 -10.89 -6.86 -14.64
C SER A 401 -10.69 -6.36 -13.22
N GLU A 402 -10.80 -7.29 -12.27
CA GLU A 402 -10.42 -7.09 -10.88
C GLU A 402 -8.95 -6.69 -10.77
N ARG A 403 -8.63 -5.83 -9.80
CA ARG A 403 -7.29 -5.27 -9.63
C ARG A 403 -6.99 -4.88 -8.19
N ILE A 404 -5.71 -4.70 -7.89
CA ILE A 404 -5.24 -4.24 -6.58
C ILE A 404 -4.64 -2.84 -6.75
N ILE A 405 -5.12 -1.90 -5.93
CA ILE A 405 -4.71 -0.48 -5.97
C ILE A 405 -4.37 0.07 -4.59
N THR A 406 -4.36 -0.79 -3.58
CA THR A 406 -4.02 -0.49 -2.18
C THR A 406 -3.00 -1.50 -1.69
N GLN A 407 -2.19 -1.10 -0.71
CA GLN A 407 -1.21 -1.99 -0.09
C GLN A 407 -1.92 -3.15 0.63
N PRO A 408 -1.48 -4.41 0.44
CA PRO A 408 -1.98 -5.54 1.24
C PRO A 408 -1.48 -5.44 2.70
N LEU A 409 -2.15 -6.14 3.62
CA LEU A 409 -1.74 -6.22 5.03
C LEU A 409 -1.35 -7.66 5.36
N ILE A 410 -0.18 -7.85 5.96
CA ILE A 410 0.28 -9.17 6.41
C ILE A 410 0.45 -9.14 7.91
N THR A 411 -0.24 -10.05 8.59
CA THR A 411 -0.12 -10.19 10.04
C THR A 411 -0.60 -11.58 10.48
N SER A 412 -0.03 -12.11 11.55
CA SER A 412 -0.40 -13.42 12.13
C SER A 412 -0.45 -14.58 11.12
N GLY A 413 0.42 -14.59 10.12
CA GLY A 413 0.46 -15.62 9.06
C GLY A 413 -0.63 -15.48 7.99
N ILE A 414 -1.37 -14.37 7.97
CA ILE A 414 -2.45 -14.11 7.04
C ILE A 414 -2.08 -12.93 6.14
N VAL A 415 -2.33 -13.07 4.83
CA VAL A 415 -2.28 -11.97 3.86
C VAL A 415 -3.69 -11.49 3.57
N PHE A 416 -4.03 -10.30 4.05
CA PHE A 416 -5.26 -9.60 3.73
C PHE A 416 -5.09 -8.77 2.46
N ILE A 417 -5.94 -9.05 1.47
CA ILE A 417 -5.92 -8.43 0.14
C ILE A 417 -7.25 -7.76 -0.09
N VAL A 418 -7.23 -6.45 -0.36
CA VAL A 418 -8.41 -5.73 -0.85
C VAL A 418 -8.28 -5.54 -2.36
N THR A 419 -9.28 -6.01 -3.08
CA THR A 419 -9.36 -5.92 -4.54
C THR A 419 -10.54 -5.06 -4.97
N PHE A 420 -10.49 -4.58 -6.21
CA PHE A 420 -11.48 -3.68 -6.77
C PHE A 420 -11.83 -4.08 -8.20
N VAL A 421 -13.11 -4.14 -8.53
CA VAL A 421 -13.64 -4.34 -9.88
C VAL A 421 -14.32 -3.04 -10.32
N PRO A 422 -13.77 -2.30 -11.32
CA PRO A 422 -14.45 -1.11 -11.84
C PRO A 422 -15.84 -1.40 -12.38
N ASP A 423 -16.76 -0.44 -12.26
CA ASP A 423 -18.13 -0.54 -12.79
C ASP A 423 -18.24 -0.32 -14.31
N GLY A 424 -17.15 0.05 -14.99
CA GLY A 424 -17.13 0.36 -16.42
C GLY A 424 -17.60 1.78 -16.77
N ASN A 425 -18.17 2.53 -15.83
CA ASN A 425 -18.66 3.87 -16.07
C ASN A 425 -17.51 4.88 -16.04
N VAL A 426 -17.14 5.39 -17.21
CA VAL A 426 -16.06 6.38 -17.32
C VAL A 426 -16.35 7.69 -16.59
N CYS A 427 -17.62 8.01 -16.33
CA CYS A 427 -18.05 9.24 -15.67
C CYS A 427 -18.15 9.12 -14.14
N GLU A 428 -18.14 7.91 -13.57
CA GLU A 428 -18.31 7.69 -12.12
C GLU A 428 -17.08 6.96 -11.54
N GLY A 429 -16.69 7.30 -10.31
CA GLY A 429 -15.57 6.66 -9.60
C GLY A 429 -15.96 5.37 -8.88
N GLY A 430 -16.93 4.65 -9.43
CA GLY A 430 -17.58 3.50 -8.79
C GLY A 430 -16.97 2.16 -9.19
N GLY A 431 -17.42 1.14 -8.46
CA GLY A 431 -17.01 -0.25 -8.63
C GLY A 431 -17.30 -1.06 -7.38
N GLU A 432 -16.81 -2.28 -7.38
CA GLU A 432 -17.06 -3.30 -6.37
C GLU A 432 -15.76 -3.66 -5.64
N SER A 433 -15.77 -3.59 -4.32
CA SER A 433 -14.63 -3.97 -3.49
C SER A 433 -14.81 -5.35 -2.89
N TRP A 434 -13.71 -6.07 -2.69
CA TRP A 434 -13.68 -7.39 -2.06
C TRP A 434 -12.52 -7.47 -1.09
N ILE A 435 -12.65 -8.37 -0.11
CA ILE A 435 -11.54 -8.75 0.76
C ILE A 435 -11.26 -10.23 0.59
N LEU A 436 -9.98 -10.59 0.62
CA LEU A 436 -9.49 -11.96 0.71
C LEU A 436 -8.51 -12.05 1.89
N ALA A 437 -8.48 -13.21 2.52
CA ALA A 437 -7.49 -13.62 3.50
C ALA A 437 -6.95 -14.99 3.07
N VAL A 438 -5.64 -15.05 2.83
CA VAL A 438 -4.96 -16.27 2.39
C VAL A 438 -3.73 -16.53 3.24
N ASP A 439 -3.29 -17.78 3.25
CA ASP A 439 -2.07 -18.16 3.91
C ASP A 439 -0.86 -17.45 3.29
N TRP A 440 0.02 -16.94 4.15
CA TRP A 440 1.12 -16.09 3.72
C TRP A 440 2.25 -16.83 2.96
N GLU A 441 2.47 -18.12 3.24
CA GLU A 441 3.52 -18.91 2.58
C GLU A 441 3.01 -19.58 1.30
N THR A 442 1.72 -19.88 1.22
CA THR A 442 1.14 -20.70 0.15
C THR A 442 0.12 -19.96 -0.70
N GLY A 443 -0.50 -18.87 -0.22
CA GLY A 443 -1.59 -18.20 -0.92
C GLY A 443 -2.86 -19.06 -1.05
N GLU A 444 -3.01 -20.08 -0.22
CA GLU A 444 -4.18 -20.97 -0.15
C GLU A 444 -5.19 -20.49 0.89
N VAL A 445 -6.30 -21.23 1.01
CA VAL A 445 -7.26 -21.03 2.11
C VAL A 445 -6.59 -21.31 3.45
N MET A 446 -6.91 -20.51 4.47
CA MET A 446 -6.43 -20.73 5.82
C MET A 446 -7.02 -22.02 6.40
N SER A 447 -6.24 -22.74 7.23
CA SER A 447 -6.73 -23.95 7.91
C SER A 447 -7.87 -23.65 8.89
N ASP A 448 -7.80 -22.48 9.52
CA ASP A 448 -8.81 -21.95 10.43
C ASP A 448 -9.57 -20.80 9.76
N PRO A 449 -10.86 -20.64 10.04
CA PRO A 449 -11.67 -19.59 9.44
C PRO A 449 -11.18 -18.23 9.95
N VAL A 450 -11.09 -17.27 9.03
CA VAL A 450 -10.61 -15.92 9.32
C VAL A 450 -11.75 -14.96 9.60
N PHE A 451 -12.89 -15.13 8.94
CA PHE A 451 -14.02 -14.20 8.99
C PHE A 451 -15.25 -14.89 9.59
N ASP A 452 -16.03 -14.14 10.36
CA ASP A 452 -17.38 -14.50 10.79
C ASP A 452 -18.32 -14.29 9.59
N ILE A 453 -18.47 -15.29 8.72
CA ILE A 453 -19.24 -15.16 7.49
C ILE A 453 -20.73 -15.47 7.69
N ASN A 454 -21.07 -16.12 8.79
CA ASN A 454 -22.44 -16.49 9.16
C ASN A 454 -23.12 -15.44 10.08
N GLY A 455 -22.35 -14.49 10.63
CA GLY A 455 -22.84 -13.36 11.42
C GLY A 455 -23.29 -13.71 12.83
N ASP A 456 -22.91 -14.88 13.37
CA ASP A 456 -23.34 -15.33 14.70
C ASP A 456 -22.50 -14.73 15.85
N GLY A 457 -21.43 -14.01 15.51
CA GLY A 457 -20.53 -13.33 16.44
C GLY A 457 -19.33 -14.18 16.89
N SER A 458 -19.26 -15.43 16.48
CA SER A 458 -18.16 -16.37 16.67
C SER A 458 -17.43 -16.61 15.34
N ILE A 459 -16.19 -17.07 15.41
CA ILE A 459 -15.45 -17.50 14.20
C ILE A 459 -15.08 -18.96 14.43
N ASP A 460 -15.76 -19.88 13.74
CA ASP A 460 -15.63 -21.32 13.94
C ASP A 460 -15.81 -22.15 12.64
N ASP A 461 -15.79 -23.47 12.75
CA ASP A 461 -15.83 -24.37 11.58
C ASP A 461 -17.02 -24.13 10.62
N ALA A 462 -18.13 -23.52 11.09
CA ALA A 462 -19.25 -23.14 10.25
C ALA A 462 -18.88 -22.06 9.22
N ASP A 463 -17.86 -21.25 9.53
CA ASP A 463 -17.38 -20.16 8.68
C ASP A 463 -16.39 -20.60 7.59
N LYS A 464 -16.00 -21.88 7.58
CA LYS A 464 -15.06 -22.40 6.57
C LYS A 464 -15.68 -22.51 5.18
N THR A 465 -16.98 -22.83 5.13
CA THR A 465 -17.64 -23.18 3.88
C THR A 465 -19.01 -22.53 3.71
N VAL A 466 -19.35 -22.26 2.46
CA VAL A 466 -20.70 -21.82 2.05
C VAL A 466 -21.31 -22.86 1.12
N GLU A 467 -22.63 -22.95 1.09
CA GLU A 467 -23.36 -23.89 0.23
C GLU A 467 -24.04 -23.15 -0.93
N ASP A 468 -23.76 -23.54 -2.17
CA ASP A 468 -24.43 -22.96 -3.33
C ASP A 468 -25.88 -23.47 -3.50
N GLU A 469 -26.58 -22.97 -4.51
CA GLU A 469 -27.97 -23.37 -4.79
C GLU A 469 -28.15 -24.84 -5.18
N ASN A 470 -27.07 -25.52 -5.59
CA ASN A 470 -27.06 -26.93 -5.96
C ASN A 470 -26.67 -27.83 -4.79
N GLY A 471 -26.42 -27.27 -3.60
CA GLY A 471 -25.98 -28.02 -2.43
C GLY A 471 -24.48 -28.34 -2.41
N VAL A 472 -23.68 -27.71 -3.27
CA VAL A 472 -22.23 -27.90 -3.28
C VAL A 472 -21.59 -26.94 -2.28
N LYS A 473 -20.72 -27.48 -1.42
CA LYS A 473 -19.96 -26.68 -0.45
C LYS A 473 -18.67 -26.15 -1.08
N HIS A 474 -18.36 -24.90 -0.79
CA HIS A 474 -17.16 -24.20 -1.26
C HIS A 474 -16.40 -23.61 -0.08
N GLU A 475 -15.09 -23.81 -0.04
CA GLU A 475 -14.22 -23.14 0.94
C GLU A 475 -14.07 -21.65 0.60
N VAL A 476 -14.20 -20.81 1.62
CA VAL A 476 -14.23 -19.36 1.46
C VAL A 476 -12.91 -18.75 1.92
N VAL A 477 -12.34 -17.88 1.08
CA VAL A 477 -11.15 -17.07 1.42
C VAL A 477 -11.51 -15.60 1.65
N GLY A 478 -12.76 -15.21 1.48
CA GLY A 478 -13.17 -13.81 1.61
C GLY A 478 -14.56 -13.54 1.05
N PHE A 479 -14.92 -12.26 0.95
CA PHE A 479 -16.29 -11.88 0.59
C PHE A 479 -16.38 -10.49 -0.03
N TYR A 480 -17.56 -10.20 -0.58
CA TYR A 480 -17.90 -8.90 -1.15
C TYR A 480 -18.00 -7.81 -0.08
N LEU A 481 -17.24 -6.74 -0.22
CA LEU A 481 -17.24 -5.61 0.72
C LEU A 481 -18.28 -4.54 0.37
N GLY A 482 -18.95 -4.59 -0.78
CA GLY A 482 -19.84 -3.51 -1.20
C GLY A 482 -19.28 -2.64 -2.32
N ARG A 483 -20.06 -1.61 -2.66
CA ARG A 483 -19.71 -0.64 -3.70
C ARG A 483 -18.79 0.45 -3.17
N GLY A 484 -17.85 0.87 -4.00
CA GLY A 484 -16.90 1.92 -3.68
C GLY A 484 -15.48 1.50 -4.00
N ARG A 485 -14.63 2.49 -4.23
CA ARG A 485 -13.20 2.29 -4.44
C ARG A 485 -12.51 2.21 -3.08
N PRO A 486 -11.61 1.23 -2.85
CA PRO A 486 -10.78 1.24 -1.64
C PRO A 486 -9.83 2.44 -1.68
N SER A 487 -9.80 3.22 -0.61
CA SER A 487 -9.16 4.54 -0.57
C SER A 487 -8.08 4.68 0.49
N ALA A 488 -7.96 3.71 1.40
CA ALA A 488 -6.96 3.69 2.46
C ALA A 488 -6.34 2.30 2.58
N ASN A 489 -5.16 2.23 3.20
CA ASN A 489 -4.59 0.96 3.62
C ASN A 489 -5.51 0.29 4.64
N ILE A 490 -5.48 -1.04 4.67
CA ILE A 490 -6.20 -1.84 5.65
C ILE A 490 -5.67 -1.50 7.04
N ALA A 491 -6.56 -1.24 7.99
CA ALA A 491 -6.21 -1.01 9.38
C ALA A 491 -6.72 -2.17 10.24
N ILE A 492 -5.92 -2.54 11.25
CA ILE A 492 -6.31 -3.57 12.22
C ILE A 492 -6.12 -3.03 13.63
N TYR A 493 -7.12 -3.24 14.48
CA TYR A 493 -7.07 -2.87 15.90
C TYR A 493 -7.72 -3.97 16.74
N GLY A 494 -6.88 -4.67 17.52
CA GLY A 494 -7.26 -5.94 18.14
C GLY A 494 -7.69 -6.93 17.05
N ASN A 495 -8.91 -7.46 17.18
CA ASN A 495 -9.49 -8.41 16.23
C ASN A 495 -10.45 -7.75 15.22
N ASN A 496 -10.40 -6.42 15.08
CA ASN A 496 -11.24 -5.68 14.14
C ASN A 496 -10.40 -5.18 12.98
N LEU A 497 -10.81 -5.55 11.77
CA LEU A 497 -10.25 -5.08 10.52
C LEU A 497 -11.18 -4.02 9.92
N ALA A 498 -10.58 -2.94 9.44
CA ALA A 498 -11.26 -1.83 8.79
C ALA A 498 -10.71 -1.61 7.38
N VAL A 499 -11.62 -1.51 6.41
CA VAL A 499 -11.33 -1.15 5.03
C VAL A 499 -12.03 0.16 4.71
N GLY A 500 -11.26 1.19 4.35
CA GLY A 500 -11.80 2.49 3.94
C GLY A 500 -12.10 2.55 2.45
N GLY A 501 -13.19 3.22 2.07
CA GLY A 501 -13.54 3.42 0.66
C GLY A 501 -14.50 4.58 0.39
N THR A 502 -14.71 4.87 -0.90
CA THR A 502 -15.50 6.01 -1.39
C THR A 502 -17.01 5.78 -1.44
N GLY A 503 -17.48 4.58 -1.06
CA GLY A 503 -18.89 4.20 -0.96
C GLY A 503 -19.16 3.57 0.40
N GLY A 504 -20.43 3.38 0.75
CA GLY A 504 -20.82 2.65 1.96
C GLY A 504 -20.40 1.19 1.85
N LEU A 505 -19.13 0.90 2.12
CA LEU A 505 -18.63 -0.46 2.27
C LEU A 505 -19.47 -1.13 3.37
N LEU A 506 -19.78 -2.41 3.16
CA LEU A 506 -20.71 -3.24 3.94
C LEU A 506 -22.19 -2.84 3.79
N SER A 507 -22.57 -2.22 2.67
CA SER A 507 -23.98 -1.94 2.35
C SER A 507 -24.67 -3.09 1.61
N GLY A 508 -25.95 -3.30 1.93
CA GLY A 508 -26.96 -4.02 1.13
C GLY A 508 -26.68 -5.50 0.83
N ASP A 509 -25.71 -5.74 -0.06
CA ASP A 509 -25.43 -7.02 -0.72
C ASP A 509 -24.16 -7.71 -0.19
N ALA A 510 -23.49 -7.10 0.80
CA ALA A 510 -22.37 -7.73 1.50
C ALA A 510 -22.91 -8.67 2.59
N PRO A 511 -22.28 -9.84 2.82
CA PRO A 511 -22.48 -10.57 4.08
C PRO A 511 -22.29 -9.57 5.23
N ARG A 512 -23.17 -9.60 6.22
CA ARG A 512 -23.09 -8.70 7.37
C ARG A 512 -22.41 -9.44 8.53
N PRO A 513 -21.07 -9.47 8.60
CA PRO A 513 -20.37 -10.10 9.72
C PRO A 513 -20.68 -9.41 11.05
N ASN A 514 -21.17 -8.15 11.06
CA ASN A 514 -21.71 -7.49 12.25
C ASN A 514 -22.56 -6.24 11.92
N ARG A 515 -23.43 -5.83 12.86
CA ARG A 515 -24.27 -4.62 12.74
C ARG A 515 -23.49 -3.30 12.82
N ASP A 516 -22.25 -3.33 13.33
CA ASP A 516 -21.46 -2.13 13.63
C ASP A 516 -20.51 -1.70 12.50
N GLY A 517 -20.49 -2.43 11.37
CA GLY A 517 -19.66 -2.11 10.19
C GLY A 517 -18.16 -2.42 10.34
N LEU A 518 -17.78 -3.17 11.38
CA LEU A 518 -16.41 -3.68 11.57
C LEU A 518 -16.33 -5.15 11.13
N ILE A 519 -15.24 -5.52 10.46
CA ILE A 519 -14.97 -6.91 10.06
C ILE A 519 -14.21 -7.56 11.22
N ARG A 520 -14.84 -8.50 11.92
CA ARG A 520 -14.14 -9.31 12.92
C ARG A 520 -13.25 -10.33 12.21
N VAL A 521 -12.03 -10.46 12.70
CA VAL A 521 -11.07 -11.42 12.17
C VAL A 521 -10.49 -12.29 13.27
N ASN A 522 -10.37 -13.58 12.97
CA ASN A 522 -9.60 -14.51 13.78
C ASN A 522 -8.13 -14.39 13.39
N LEU A 523 -7.36 -13.74 14.25
CA LEU A 523 -5.91 -13.72 14.13
C LEU A 523 -5.37 -14.86 14.98
N PRO A 524 -4.68 -15.85 14.39
CA PRO A 524 -3.98 -16.86 15.17
C PRO A 524 -3.11 -16.18 16.23
N ALA A 525 -3.01 -16.80 17.40
CA ALA A 525 -2.12 -16.39 18.47
C ALA A 525 -0.66 -16.60 18.04
N GLN A 526 -0.21 -15.80 17.08
CA GLN A 526 1.17 -15.58 16.79
C GLN A 526 1.62 -14.54 17.80
N ASP A 527 2.70 -14.82 18.53
CA ASP A 527 3.42 -13.82 19.30
C ASP A 527 3.77 -12.69 18.34
N THR A 528 2.87 -11.72 18.19
CA THR A 528 3.22 -10.45 17.61
C THR A 528 4.22 -9.90 18.61
N LYS A 529 5.51 -10.16 18.35
CA LYS A 529 6.59 -9.52 19.09
C LYS A 529 6.51 -8.06 18.69
N LEU A 530 5.64 -7.33 19.38
CA LEU A 530 5.93 -5.98 19.76
C LEU A 530 7.24 -6.08 20.54
N LYS A 531 8.38 -5.99 19.83
CA LYS A 531 9.65 -5.56 20.43
C LYS A 531 9.48 -4.08 20.76
N SER A 532 8.54 -3.76 21.64
CA SER A 532 8.54 -2.48 22.33
C SER A 532 9.67 -2.55 23.35
N TRP A 533 10.61 -1.62 23.21
CA TRP A 533 11.56 -1.16 24.22
C TRP A 533 11.19 -1.59 25.66
N GLN A 534 12.01 -2.47 26.24
CA GLN A 534 11.88 -2.89 27.63
C GLN A 534 12.31 -1.72 28.53
N GLN A 535 11.37 -1.21 29.31
CA GLN A 535 11.62 -0.25 30.38
C GLN A 535 12.16 -1.01 31.60
N ASP A 536 13.45 -0.95 31.87
CA ASP A 536 14.00 -1.28 33.19
C ASP A 536 13.67 -0.11 34.14
N LEU A 537 12.53 -0.20 34.82
CA LEU A 537 12.25 0.65 35.98
C LEU A 537 13.15 0.19 37.14
N LYS A 538 14.26 0.88 37.34
CA LYS A 538 15.06 0.81 38.58
C LYS A 538 14.71 1.95 39.52
#